data_AF-A0A7Y4ARE7-F1
#
_entry.id   AF-A0A7Y4ARE7-F1
#
_cell.length_a   1.000
_cell.length_b   1.000
_cell.length_c   1.000
_cell.angle_alpha   90.00
_cell.angle_beta   90.00
_cell.angle_gamma   90.00
#
_symmetry.space_group_name_H-M   'P 1'
#
loop_
_entity.id
_entity.type
_entity.pdbx_description
1 polymer ?
#
loop_
_entity_poly.entity_id
_entity_poly.type
_entity_poly.pdbx_seq_one_letter_code
_entity_poly.pdbx_strand_id
1 'polypeptide(L)'
;MKLTQLESLRGAMALWVFVSHALPSAGIDRDSANLFYKLFLSGGLAVDVFIILSGFVITLTLNKQYLANTYTYIDYIKSRFFRIFPILFVTTIFAALLINVSISALETLPWEIKQNFTRLEYLDASRSNIYTHIIAHMSMMHGVLDFILPYSSYSINGPAWSISLEWQFYLIAPFIIGVIFKNKIACRLTTFFVVVAVFMTFIRYFYSYPSFLPNKIEFFIVGIFSYLIYEKFKNTAIALHYFIIVISVVFL
;
A
#
# COMPACT_ATOMS: atom_id res chain seq x y z
N MET A 1 9.11 -18.52 11.63
CA MET A 1 7.67 -18.88 11.62
C MET A 1 7.03 -18.22 10.40
N LYS A 2 6.80 -18.99 9.34
CA LYS A 2 6.00 -18.55 8.19
C LYS A 2 4.53 -18.71 8.58
N LEU A 3 3.75 -17.65 8.45
CA LEU A 3 2.30 -17.70 8.67
C LEU A 3 1.66 -17.96 7.30
N THR A 4 1.56 -19.23 6.91
CA THR A 4 1.09 -19.65 5.58
C THR A 4 -0.26 -19.01 5.21
N GLN A 5 -1.14 -18.80 6.19
CA GLN A 5 -2.43 -18.15 6.00
C GLN A 5 -2.30 -16.70 5.48
N LEU A 6 -1.31 -15.95 5.98
CA LEU A 6 -1.08 -14.57 5.53
C LEU A 6 -0.50 -14.54 4.11
N GLU A 7 0.33 -15.52 3.75
CA GLU A 7 0.87 -15.64 2.39
C GLU A 7 -0.23 -16.00 1.38
N SER A 8 -1.12 -16.93 1.72
CA SER A 8 -2.28 -17.27 0.88
C SER A 8 -3.21 -16.07 0.68
N LEU A 9 -3.46 -15.31 1.75
CA LEU A 9 -4.26 -14.08 1.66
C LEU A 9 -3.59 -13.04 0.75
N ARG A 10 -2.28 -12.82 0.88
CA ARG A 10 -1.52 -11.94 -0.03
C ARG A 10 -1.65 -12.38 -1.48
N GLY A 11 -1.58 -13.68 -1.77
CA GLY A 11 -1.78 -14.22 -3.11
C GLY A 11 -3.18 -13.92 -3.66
N ALA A 12 -4.23 -14.12 -2.85
CA ALA A 12 -5.61 -13.80 -3.23
C ALA A 12 -5.80 -12.29 -3.49
N MET A 13 -5.23 -11.43 -2.65
CA MET A 13 -5.29 -9.97 -2.84
C MET A 13 -4.51 -9.52 -4.07
N ALA A 14 -3.36 -10.14 -4.37
CA ALA A 14 -2.61 -9.85 -5.59
C ALA A 14 -3.41 -10.22 -6.85
N LEU A 15 -4.11 -11.35 -6.84
CA LEU A 15 -5.00 -11.74 -7.94
C LEU A 15 -6.15 -10.76 -8.11
N TRP A 16 -6.75 -10.28 -7.01
CA TRP A 16 -7.79 -9.26 -7.08
C TRP A 16 -7.27 -7.95 -7.69
N VAL A 17 -6.10 -7.47 -7.26
CA VAL A 17 -5.45 -6.29 -7.88
C VAL A 17 -5.23 -6.51 -9.38
N PHE A 18 -4.72 -7.67 -9.78
CA PHE A 18 -4.52 -8.01 -11.19
C PHE A 18 -5.83 -7.94 -11.99
N VAL A 19 -6.89 -8.61 -11.50
CA VAL A 19 -8.21 -8.59 -12.16
C VAL A 19 -8.75 -7.16 -12.26
N SER A 20 -8.58 -6.34 -11.22
CA SER A 20 -9.05 -4.95 -11.21
C SER A 20 -8.42 -4.10 -12.32
N HIS A 21 -7.17 -4.40 -12.72
CA HIS A 21 -6.49 -3.73 -13.82
C HIS A 21 -6.75 -4.38 -15.19
N ALA A 22 -7.04 -5.68 -15.23
CA ALA A 22 -7.34 -6.41 -16.47
C ALA A 22 -8.73 -6.06 -17.04
N LEU A 23 -9.74 -5.86 -16.17
CA LEU A 23 -11.13 -5.62 -16.60
C LEU A 23 -11.32 -4.37 -17.47
N PRO A 24 -10.76 -3.18 -17.15
CA PRO A 24 -10.83 -2.01 -18.03
C PRO A 24 -10.09 -2.21 -19.36
N SER A 25 -9.04 -3.03 -19.35
CA SER A 25 -8.34 -3.44 -20.57
C SER A 25 -9.11 -4.48 -21.38
N ALA A 26 -10.29 -4.93 -20.93
CA ALA A 26 -11.15 -5.89 -21.61
C ALA A 26 -12.53 -5.33 -21.97
N GLY A 27 -12.71 -4.01 -21.94
CA GLY A 27 -14.01 -3.40 -22.28
C GLY A 27 -14.93 -3.14 -21.08
N ILE A 28 -14.57 -3.57 -19.87
CA ILE A 28 -15.46 -3.53 -18.70
C ILE A 28 -15.14 -2.30 -17.85
N ASP A 29 -16.05 -1.34 -17.85
CA ASP A 29 -15.94 -0.12 -17.04
C ASP A 29 -16.70 -0.24 -15.71
N ARG A 30 -16.46 0.72 -14.81
CA ARG A 30 -17.10 0.75 -13.49
C ARG A 30 -18.57 1.18 -13.56
N ASP A 31 -18.93 1.96 -14.57
CA ASP A 31 -20.22 2.62 -14.65
C ASP A 31 -21.31 1.68 -15.19
N SER A 32 -20.97 0.83 -16.17
CA SER A 32 -21.88 -0.22 -16.70
C SER A 32 -21.83 -1.53 -15.91
N ALA A 33 -20.84 -1.72 -15.04
CA ALA A 33 -20.67 -2.93 -14.26
C ALA A 33 -21.79 -3.17 -13.22
N ASN A 34 -22.23 -4.43 -13.11
CA ASN A 34 -23.03 -4.90 -11.99
C ASN A 34 -22.22 -4.89 -10.67
N LEU A 35 -22.89 -5.14 -9.54
CA LEU A 35 -22.26 -5.11 -8.21
C LEU A 35 -21.08 -6.09 -8.11
N PHE A 36 -21.20 -7.28 -8.73
CA PHE A 36 -20.15 -8.28 -8.73
C PHE A 36 -18.87 -7.76 -9.40
N TYR A 37 -18.97 -7.20 -10.62
CA TYR A 37 -17.82 -6.61 -11.32
C TYR A 37 -17.28 -5.36 -10.61
N LYS A 38 -18.15 -4.53 -10.00
CA LYS A 38 -17.73 -3.37 -9.21
C LYS A 38 -16.83 -3.73 -8.03
N LEU A 39 -17.06 -4.88 -7.39
CA LEU A 39 -16.19 -5.41 -6.35
C LEU A 39 -14.81 -5.73 -6.94
N PHE A 40 -14.74 -6.49 -8.04
CA PHE A 40 -13.47 -6.85 -8.67
C PHE A 40 -12.71 -5.66 -9.26
N LEU A 41 -13.41 -4.62 -9.72
CA LEU A 41 -12.82 -3.35 -10.17
C LEU A 41 -12.26 -2.50 -9.02
N SER A 42 -12.64 -2.78 -7.77
CA SER A 42 -12.22 -2.01 -6.60
C SER A 42 -10.88 -2.51 -6.03
N GLY A 43 -9.83 -2.55 -6.86
CA GLY A 43 -8.50 -3.03 -6.48
C GLY A 43 -7.86 -2.30 -5.29
N GLY A 44 -8.29 -1.06 -5.00
CA GLY A 44 -7.88 -0.31 -3.82
C GLY A 44 -8.19 -1.04 -2.50
N LEU A 45 -9.31 -1.77 -2.42
CA LEU A 45 -9.67 -2.54 -1.22
C LEU A 45 -8.67 -3.67 -0.94
N ALA A 46 -8.21 -4.34 -2.00
CA ALA A 46 -7.17 -5.37 -1.86
C ALA A 46 -5.84 -4.77 -1.38
N VAL A 47 -5.50 -3.55 -1.84
CA VAL A 47 -4.33 -2.81 -1.34
C VAL A 47 -4.49 -2.45 0.13
N ASP A 48 -5.69 -2.07 0.57
CA ASP A 48 -5.96 -1.78 1.99
C ASP A 48 -5.70 -3.01 2.88
N VAL A 49 -6.09 -4.20 2.42
CA VAL A 49 -5.72 -5.46 3.09
C VAL A 49 -4.20 -5.63 3.17
N PHE A 50 -3.45 -5.36 2.08
CA PHE A 50 -1.99 -5.40 2.12
C PHE A 50 -1.40 -4.45 3.17
N ILE A 51 -1.96 -3.25 3.34
CA ILE A 51 -1.51 -2.28 4.35
C ILE A 51 -1.80 -2.80 5.78
N ILE A 52 -2.98 -3.37 6.03
CA ILE A 52 -3.30 -4.04 7.31
C ILE A 52 -2.29 -5.15 7.60
N LEU A 53 -2.04 -6.01 6.61
CA LEU A 53 -1.08 -7.11 6.74
C LEU A 53 0.36 -6.61 6.98
N SER A 54 0.75 -5.50 6.36
CA SER A 54 2.04 -4.86 6.60
C SER A 54 2.15 -4.36 8.03
N GLY A 55 1.12 -3.68 8.56
CA GLY A 55 1.08 -3.27 9.96
C GLY A 55 1.26 -4.45 10.93
N PHE A 56 0.53 -5.55 10.69
CA PHE A 56 0.64 -6.76 11.50
C PHE A 56 2.05 -7.39 11.45
N VAL A 57 2.56 -7.65 10.24
CA VAL A 57 3.84 -8.37 10.05
C VAL A 57 5.02 -7.55 10.51
N ILE A 58 5.03 -6.24 10.26
CA ILE A 58 6.11 -5.36 10.73
C ILE A 58 6.15 -5.33 12.26
N THR A 59 5.00 -5.23 12.91
CA THR A 59 4.90 -5.23 14.37
C THR A 59 5.38 -6.55 14.96
N LEU A 60 4.98 -7.69 14.37
CA LEU A 60 5.49 -9.01 14.71
C LEU A 60 7.03 -9.10 14.60
N THR A 61 7.61 -8.60 13.50
CA THR A 61 9.06 -8.64 13.29
C THR A 61 9.80 -7.76 14.29
N LEU A 62 9.33 -6.52 14.48
CA LEU A 62 9.95 -5.57 15.41
C LEU A 62 9.87 -6.05 16.85
N ASN A 63 8.71 -6.56 17.30
CA ASN A 63 8.58 -7.10 18.64
C ASN A 63 9.59 -8.23 18.91
N LYS A 64 9.72 -9.17 17.95
CA LYS A 64 10.73 -10.24 18.06
C LYS A 64 12.16 -9.71 18.15
N GLN A 65 12.51 -8.71 17.35
CA GLN A 65 13.85 -8.11 17.37
C GLN A 65 14.11 -7.33 18.67
N TYR A 66 13.10 -6.64 19.22
CA TYR A 66 13.21 -5.95 20.50
C TYR A 66 13.35 -6.92 21.67
N LEU A 67 12.52 -7.98 21.73
CA LEU A 67 12.62 -9.01 22.77
C LEU A 67 13.97 -9.75 22.74
N ALA A 68 14.52 -9.95 21.55
CA ALA A 68 15.83 -10.59 21.37
C ALA A 68 17.02 -9.62 21.52
N ASN A 69 16.79 -8.31 21.72
CA ASN A 69 17.82 -7.26 21.71
C ASN A 69 18.71 -7.27 20.45
N THR A 70 18.15 -7.63 19.29
CA THR A 70 18.86 -7.70 17.99
C THR A 70 18.47 -6.57 17.03
N TYR A 71 17.67 -5.62 17.47
CA TYR A 71 17.18 -4.54 16.62
C TYR A 71 18.24 -3.44 16.38
N THR A 72 18.47 -3.15 15.10
CA THR A 72 19.14 -1.93 14.63
C THR A 72 18.32 -1.31 13.51
N TYR A 73 18.10 0.02 13.54
CA TYR A 73 17.32 0.71 12.50
C TYR A 73 17.94 0.52 11.10
N ILE A 74 19.26 0.60 10.99
CA ILE A 74 19.97 0.45 9.71
C ILE A 74 19.76 -0.95 9.12
N ASP A 75 19.89 -2.01 9.93
CA ASP A 75 19.70 -3.39 9.46
C ASP A 75 18.23 -3.67 9.11
N TYR A 76 17.32 -3.09 9.89
CA TYR A 76 15.88 -3.11 9.60
C TYR A 76 15.58 -2.47 8.23
N ILE A 77 16.13 -1.30 7.93
CA ILE A 77 15.89 -0.59 6.68
C ILE A 77 16.59 -1.28 5.50
N LYS A 78 17.86 -1.70 5.66
CA LYS A 78 18.61 -2.42 4.62
C LYS A 78 17.88 -3.68 4.17
N SER A 79 17.43 -4.51 5.11
CA SER A 79 16.71 -5.75 4.78
C SER A 79 15.42 -5.50 3.99
N ARG A 80 14.75 -4.36 4.20
CA ARG A 80 13.52 -3.99 3.47
C ARG A 80 13.82 -3.34 2.12
N PHE A 81 14.84 -2.50 2.07
CA PHE A 81 15.34 -1.90 0.84
C PHE A 81 15.69 -2.99 -0.18
N PHE A 82 16.54 -3.95 0.19
CA PHE A 82 16.93 -5.04 -0.71
C PHE A 82 15.79 -6.01 -1.05
N ARG A 83 14.67 -5.96 -0.32
CA ARG A 83 13.48 -6.73 -0.64
C ARG A 83 12.63 -6.07 -1.73
N ILE A 84 12.49 -4.75 -1.70
CA ILE A 84 11.56 -4.02 -2.58
C ILE A 84 12.25 -3.31 -3.75
N PHE A 85 13.46 -2.79 -3.53
CA PHE A 85 14.15 -1.95 -4.51
C PHE A 85 14.56 -2.71 -5.78
N PRO A 86 15.10 -3.95 -5.73
CA PRO A 86 15.50 -4.65 -6.95
C PRO A 86 14.34 -4.88 -7.92
N ILE A 87 13.17 -5.29 -7.40
CA ILE A 87 12.00 -5.52 -8.23
C ILE A 87 11.41 -4.20 -8.74
N LEU A 88 11.38 -3.16 -7.91
CA LEU A 88 10.95 -1.82 -8.33
C LEU A 88 11.84 -1.29 -9.45
N PHE A 89 13.16 -1.42 -9.31
CA PHE A 89 14.14 -0.98 -10.30
C PHE A 89 13.86 -1.65 -11.65
N VAL A 90 13.84 -2.99 -11.68
CA VAL A 90 13.63 -3.75 -12.91
C VAL A 90 12.29 -3.41 -13.56
N THR A 91 11.21 -3.41 -12.78
CA THR A 91 9.86 -3.14 -13.32
C THR A 91 9.70 -1.69 -13.80
N THR A 92 10.31 -0.73 -13.12
CA THR A 92 10.27 0.69 -13.54
C THR A 92 11.05 0.91 -14.84
N ILE A 93 12.26 0.34 -14.97
CA ILE A 93 13.03 0.45 -16.21
C ILE A 93 12.29 -0.24 -17.35
N PHE A 94 11.77 -1.45 -17.12
CA PHE A 94 11.00 -2.16 -18.13
C PHE A 94 9.75 -1.39 -18.56
N ALA A 95 9.00 -0.83 -17.60
CA ALA A 95 7.83 -0.02 -17.90
C ALA A 95 8.20 1.28 -18.66
N ALA A 96 9.31 1.93 -18.30
CA ALA A 96 9.81 3.11 -19.00
C ALA A 96 10.13 2.82 -20.48
N LEU A 97 10.76 1.68 -20.77
CA LEU A 97 11.06 1.25 -22.14
C LEU A 97 9.79 0.96 -22.95
N LEU A 98 8.70 0.55 -22.29
CA LEU A 98 7.42 0.19 -22.92
C LEU A 98 6.41 1.34 -22.97
N ILE A 99 6.75 2.58 -22.59
CA ILE A 99 5.79 3.69 -22.55
C ILE A 99 5.11 3.90 -23.91
N ASN A 100 5.88 4.00 -25.00
CA ASN A 100 5.31 4.26 -26.33
C ASN A 100 4.44 3.09 -26.82
N VAL A 101 4.85 1.85 -26.50
CA VAL A 101 4.05 0.65 -26.81
C VAL A 101 2.73 0.67 -26.02
N SER A 102 2.78 1.09 -24.76
CA SER A 102 1.60 1.18 -23.89
C SER A 102 0.63 2.25 -24.37
N ILE A 103 1.13 3.41 -24.81
CA ILE A 103 0.31 4.48 -25.41
C ILE A 103 -0.38 3.95 -26.67
N SER A 104 0.37 3.41 -27.63
CA SER A 104 -0.20 2.87 -28.87
C SER A 104 -1.21 1.74 -28.62
N ALA A 105 -0.94 0.86 -27.65
CA ALA A 105 -1.86 -0.20 -27.29
C ALA A 105 -3.17 0.33 -26.70
N LEU A 106 -3.14 1.41 -25.93
CA LEU A 106 -4.34 2.04 -25.36
C LEU A 106 -5.14 2.84 -26.40
N GLU A 107 -4.45 3.55 -27.29
CA GLU A 107 -5.06 4.33 -28.38
C GLU A 107 -5.75 3.45 -29.44
N THR A 108 -5.32 2.21 -29.60
CA THR A 108 -5.86 1.27 -30.60
C THR A 108 -6.97 0.38 -30.05
N LEU A 109 -7.34 0.50 -28.77
CA LEU A 109 -8.44 -0.26 -28.19
C LEU A 109 -9.77 0.10 -28.86
N PRO A 110 -10.65 -0.88 -29.16
CA PRO A 110 -11.90 -0.63 -29.85
C PRO A 110 -13.01 -0.09 -28.93
N TRP A 111 -12.74 0.06 -27.63
CA TRP A 111 -13.68 0.57 -26.64
C TRP A 111 -13.13 1.83 -25.96
N GLU A 112 -14.00 2.82 -25.78
CA GLU A 112 -13.70 4.04 -25.05
C GLU A 112 -14.13 3.88 -23.59
N ILE A 113 -13.15 3.82 -22.69
CA ILE A 113 -13.38 3.67 -21.25
C ILE A 113 -12.66 4.79 -20.52
N LYS A 114 -13.37 5.46 -19.60
CA LYS A 114 -12.86 6.57 -18.78
C LYS A 114 -11.49 6.28 -18.17
N GLN A 115 -11.30 5.08 -17.62
CA GLN A 115 -10.06 4.63 -17.00
C GLN A 115 -8.88 4.58 -17.99
N ASN A 116 -9.11 4.27 -19.28
CA ASN A 116 -8.06 4.23 -20.28
C ASN A 116 -7.59 5.65 -20.65
N PHE A 117 -8.50 6.63 -20.71
CA PHE A 117 -8.13 8.04 -20.89
C PHE A 117 -7.24 8.53 -19.74
N THR A 118 -7.60 8.23 -18.49
CA THR A 118 -6.74 8.59 -17.34
C THR A 118 -5.37 7.89 -17.39
N ARG A 119 -5.30 6.63 -17.88
CA ARG A 119 -4.02 5.93 -18.07
C ARG A 119 -3.16 6.58 -19.15
N LEU A 120 -3.77 7.09 -20.22
CA LEU A 120 -3.06 7.85 -21.26
C LEU A 120 -2.48 9.15 -20.67
N GLU A 121 -3.24 9.90 -19.88
CA GLU A 121 -2.73 11.10 -19.19
C GLU A 121 -1.49 10.80 -18.32
N TYR A 122 -1.49 9.69 -17.59
CA TYR A 122 -0.33 9.26 -16.80
C TYR A 122 0.88 8.93 -17.68
N LEU A 123 0.67 8.26 -18.81
CA LEU A 123 1.74 7.90 -19.73
C LEU A 123 2.31 9.13 -20.46
N ASP A 124 1.46 10.09 -20.80
CA ASP A 124 1.88 11.35 -21.41
C ASP A 124 2.70 12.20 -20.43
N ALA A 125 2.29 12.29 -19.17
CA ALA A 125 3.08 12.91 -18.11
C ALA A 125 4.43 12.21 -17.93
N SER A 126 4.42 10.88 -17.94
CA SER A 126 5.63 10.04 -17.86
C SER A 126 6.59 10.34 -19.00
N ARG A 127 6.08 10.42 -20.23
CA ARG A 127 6.86 10.71 -21.44
C ARG A 127 7.43 12.12 -21.42
N SER A 128 6.64 13.09 -20.97
CA SER A 128 7.03 14.50 -20.94
C SER A 128 8.15 14.80 -19.95
N ASN A 129 8.18 14.10 -18.81
CA ASN A 129 9.13 14.35 -17.71
C ASN A 129 9.86 13.07 -17.26
N ILE A 130 10.26 12.23 -18.21
CA ILE A 130 10.74 10.86 -17.95
C ILE A 130 11.87 10.80 -16.92
N TYR A 131 12.86 11.70 -17.00
CA TYR A 131 14.00 11.70 -16.09
C TYR A 131 13.59 12.02 -14.65
N THR A 132 12.72 13.02 -14.46
CA THR A 132 12.22 13.42 -13.13
C THR A 132 11.39 12.30 -12.52
N HIS A 133 10.55 11.64 -13.31
CA HIS A 133 9.77 10.49 -12.86
C HIS A 133 10.64 9.28 -12.53
N ILE A 134 11.70 9.01 -13.30
CA ILE A 134 12.68 7.95 -12.98
C ILE A 134 13.35 8.26 -11.63
N ILE A 135 13.84 9.49 -11.42
CA ILE A 135 14.47 9.89 -10.15
C ILE A 135 13.49 9.73 -8.96
N ALA A 136 12.23 10.12 -9.15
CA ALA A 136 11.18 9.94 -8.15
C ALA A 136 10.97 8.45 -7.79
N HIS A 137 11.00 7.55 -8.78
CA HIS A 137 10.88 6.10 -8.56
C HIS A 137 12.14 5.50 -7.93
N MET A 138 13.33 5.93 -8.34
CA MET A 138 14.60 5.45 -7.78
C MET A 138 14.77 5.87 -6.31
N SER A 139 14.18 6.99 -5.91
CA SER A 139 14.12 7.40 -4.50
C SER A 139 12.98 6.72 -3.72
N MET A 140 12.08 6.00 -4.38
CA MET A 140 10.84 5.44 -3.83
C MET A 140 9.90 6.49 -3.23
N MET A 141 10.06 7.75 -3.63
CA MET A 141 9.28 8.90 -3.13
C MET A 141 8.23 9.36 -4.13
N HIS A 142 8.08 8.69 -5.26
CA HIS A 142 7.08 9.01 -6.29
C HIS A 142 5.64 9.07 -5.77
N GLY A 143 5.31 8.40 -4.67
CA GLY A 143 4.00 8.53 -4.01
C GLY A 143 3.80 9.81 -3.20
N VAL A 144 4.88 10.42 -2.72
CA VAL A 144 4.83 11.67 -1.94
C VAL A 144 4.91 12.87 -2.86
N LEU A 145 5.63 12.78 -3.98
CA LEU A 145 5.99 13.93 -4.82
C LEU A 145 4.85 14.44 -5.74
N ASP A 146 3.65 13.87 -5.66
CA ASP A 146 2.55 14.15 -6.60
C ASP A 146 2.12 15.64 -6.59
N PHE A 147 2.36 16.33 -5.47
CA PHE A 147 2.07 17.76 -5.31
C PHE A 147 3.01 18.70 -6.08
N ILE A 148 4.23 18.25 -6.43
CA ILE A 148 5.21 19.02 -7.22
C ILE A 148 5.48 18.39 -8.58
N LEU A 149 5.23 17.10 -8.73
CA LEU A 149 5.43 16.34 -9.95
C LEU A 149 4.12 15.61 -10.28
N PRO A 150 3.24 16.21 -11.10
CA PRO A 150 1.92 15.67 -11.38
C PRO A 150 1.96 14.22 -11.85
N TYR A 151 1.07 13.40 -11.30
CA TYR A 151 0.95 11.97 -11.57
C TYR A 151 2.18 11.15 -11.19
N SER A 152 3.10 11.66 -10.35
CA SER A 152 4.30 10.92 -9.99
C SER A 152 4.00 9.54 -9.44
N SER A 153 2.89 9.38 -8.70
CA SER A 153 2.46 8.11 -8.14
C SER A 153 2.15 7.04 -9.20
N TYR A 154 1.62 7.45 -10.36
CA TYR A 154 1.12 6.56 -11.41
C TYR A 154 1.94 6.59 -12.70
N SER A 155 2.84 7.57 -12.82
CA SER A 155 3.76 7.71 -13.93
C SER A 155 4.70 6.50 -14.03
N ILE A 156 5.10 6.14 -15.25
CA ILE A 156 5.99 5.02 -15.61
C ILE A 156 5.42 3.66 -15.19
N ASN A 157 5.33 3.39 -13.90
CA ASN A 157 4.91 2.14 -13.31
C ASN A 157 3.68 2.37 -12.42
N GLY A 158 2.51 2.43 -13.04
CA GLY A 158 1.23 2.70 -12.38
C GLY A 158 1.03 1.96 -11.04
N PRO A 159 1.16 0.62 -10.98
CA PRO A 159 0.99 -0.13 -9.74
C PRO A 159 2.02 0.14 -8.63
N ALA A 160 3.17 0.77 -8.95
CA ALA A 160 4.25 1.03 -7.99
C ALA A 160 3.91 2.08 -6.93
N TRP A 161 2.79 2.81 -7.07
CA TRP A 161 2.32 3.75 -6.05
C TRP A 161 2.25 3.10 -4.65
N SER A 162 1.82 1.84 -4.61
CA SER A 162 1.69 1.03 -3.38
C SER A 162 3.04 0.67 -2.76
N ILE A 163 4.10 0.53 -3.57
CA ILE A 163 5.46 0.27 -3.10
C ILE A 163 6.06 1.50 -2.44
N SER A 164 5.84 2.70 -3.02
CA SER A 164 6.26 3.96 -2.38
C SER A 164 5.58 4.13 -1.02
N LEU A 165 4.28 3.83 -0.95
CA LEU A 165 3.52 3.85 0.30
C LEU A 165 4.08 2.85 1.33
N GLU A 166 4.37 1.62 0.91
CA GLU A 166 4.96 0.60 1.77
C GLU A 166 6.34 1.04 2.30
N TRP A 167 7.15 1.68 1.46
CA TRP A 167 8.43 2.25 1.87
C TRP A 167 8.27 3.36 2.92
N GLN A 168 7.29 4.25 2.74
CA GLN A 168 6.97 5.27 3.74
C GLN A 168 6.64 4.63 5.10
N PHE A 169 5.82 3.56 5.11
CA PHE A 169 5.53 2.80 6.33
C PHE A 169 6.78 2.18 6.96
N TYR A 170 7.72 1.66 6.17
CA TYR A 170 8.97 1.14 6.72
C TYR A 170 9.81 2.18 7.45
N LEU A 171 9.84 3.41 6.95
CA LEU A 171 10.57 4.49 7.60
C LEU A 171 9.96 4.87 8.95
N ILE A 172 8.62 4.93 9.04
CA ILE A 172 7.93 5.40 10.27
C ILE A 172 7.66 4.29 11.31
N ALA A 173 7.53 3.03 10.87
CA ALA A 173 7.03 1.96 11.72
C ALA A 173 7.85 1.72 13.00
N PRO A 174 9.20 1.72 12.98
CA PRO A 174 9.97 1.52 14.20
C PRO A 174 9.76 2.60 15.26
N PHE A 175 9.44 3.83 14.86
CA PHE A 175 9.16 4.92 15.79
C PHE A 175 7.79 4.74 16.43
N ILE A 176 6.75 4.46 15.63
CA ILE A 176 5.40 4.18 16.12
C ILE A 176 5.42 2.98 17.07
N ILE A 177 6.03 1.88 16.64
CA ILE A 177 6.02 0.62 17.38
C ILE A 177 6.96 0.68 18.60
N GLY A 178 8.09 1.36 18.49
CA GLY A 178 8.99 1.60 19.62
C GLY A 178 8.31 2.38 20.75
N VAL A 179 7.48 3.38 20.42
CA VAL A 179 6.62 4.06 21.40
C VAL A 179 5.58 3.10 21.99
N ILE A 180 5.01 2.22 21.16
CA ILE A 180 4.00 1.21 21.55
C ILE A 180 4.58 0.07 22.43
N PHE A 181 5.90 -0.15 22.47
CA PHE A 181 6.46 -1.22 23.32
C PHE A 181 7.16 -0.72 24.58
N LYS A 182 7.51 0.58 24.66
CA LYS A 182 8.28 1.12 25.79
C LYS A 182 7.46 1.64 26.98
N ASN A 183 6.16 1.91 26.87
CA ASN A 183 5.37 2.58 27.93
C ASN A 183 4.05 1.88 28.28
N LYS A 184 3.49 2.10 29.48
CA LYS A 184 2.12 1.66 29.84
C LYS A 184 1.09 2.55 29.14
N ILE A 185 0.25 1.94 28.29
CA ILE A 185 0.05 2.49 26.94
C ILE A 185 -1.35 2.93 26.55
N ALA A 186 -2.35 2.55 27.32
CA ALA A 186 -3.73 2.64 26.85
C ALA A 186 -4.30 4.07 26.80
N CYS A 187 -3.87 4.98 27.68
CA CYS A 187 -4.51 6.31 27.80
C CYS A 187 -3.91 7.41 26.93
N ARG A 188 -2.61 7.36 26.58
CA ARG A 188 -1.96 8.41 25.76
C ARG A 188 -1.97 8.10 24.26
N LEU A 189 -1.99 6.82 23.89
CA LEU A 189 -2.17 6.41 22.49
C LEU A 189 -3.53 6.84 21.96
N THR A 190 -4.60 6.71 22.73
CA THR A 190 -5.95 7.16 22.33
C THR A 190 -5.98 8.65 22.04
N THR A 191 -5.33 9.48 22.87
CA THR A 191 -5.22 10.93 22.63
C THR A 191 -4.36 11.26 21.40
N PHE A 192 -3.25 10.55 21.21
CA PHE A 192 -2.43 10.68 19.99
C PHE A 192 -3.20 10.26 18.74
N PHE A 193 -3.97 9.17 18.79
CA PHE A 193 -4.80 8.67 17.69
C PHE A 193 -5.94 9.63 17.34
N VAL A 194 -6.58 10.27 18.33
CA VAL A 194 -7.62 11.28 18.08
C VAL A 194 -7.00 12.54 17.44
N VAL A 195 -5.86 13.02 17.94
CA VAL A 195 -5.19 14.21 17.38
C VAL A 195 -4.67 13.93 15.97
N VAL A 196 -4.07 12.75 15.74
CA VAL A 196 -3.68 12.31 14.40
C VAL A 196 -4.92 12.19 13.53
N ALA A 197 -5.96 11.46 13.92
CA ALA A 197 -7.17 11.31 13.12
C ALA A 197 -7.80 12.67 12.72
N VAL A 198 -7.88 13.64 13.64
CA VAL A 198 -8.40 15.00 13.36
C VAL A 198 -7.47 15.78 12.42
N PHE A 199 -6.16 15.76 12.67
CA PHE A 199 -5.17 16.38 11.78
C PHE A 199 -5.18 15.74 10.38
N MET A 200 -5.55 14.46 10.29
CA MET A 200 -5.53 13.66 9.07
C MET A 200 -6.82 13.82 8.26
N THR A 201 -7.96 14.06 8.90
CA THR A 201 -9.18 14.56 8.22
C THR A 201 -8.91 15.91 7.57
N PHE A 202 -8.15 16.79 8.23
CA PHE A 202 -7.74 18.08 7.68
C PHE A 202 -6.77 17.92 6.49
N ILE A 203 -5.73 17.10 6.58
CA ILE A 203 -4.79 16.84 5.48
C ILE A 203 -5.48 16.16 4.29
N ARG A 204 -6.39 15.20 4.53
CA ARG A 204 -7.18 14.51 3.49
C ARG A 204 -8.02 15.44 2.64
N TYR A 205 -8.53 16.51 3.25
CA TYR A 205 -9.28 17.54 2.54
C TYR A 205 -8.42 18.25 1.48
N PHE A 206 -7.11 18.37 1.72
CA PHE A 206 -6.18 19.04 0.80
C PHE A 206 -5.36 18.07 -0.07
N TYR A 207 -5.18 16.81 0.35
CA TYR A 207 -4.31 15.82 -0.31
C TYR A 207 -4.96 14.43 -0.39
N SER A 208 -5.54 14.11 -1.55
CA SER A 208 -6.30 12.85 -1.77
C SER A 208 -5.56 11.83 -2.66
N TYR A 209 -4.23 11.76 -2.61
CA TYR A 209 -3.47 10.74 -3.33
C TYR A 209 -3.36 9.46 -2.50
N PRO A 210 -3.75 8.28 -3.02
CA PRO A 210 -3.77 7.04 -2.24
C PRO A 210 -2.36 6.54 -1.86
N SER A 211 -1.33 7.03 -2.54
CA SER A 211 0.09 6.76 -2.32
C SER A 211 0.71 7.52 -1.15
N PHE A 212 -0.01 8.49 -0.58
CA PHE A 212 0.46 9.27 0.54
C PHE A 212 0.11 8.57 1.86
N LEU A 213 1.11 8.32 2.71
CA LEU A 213 0.98 7.58 3.97
C LEU A 213 -0.21 8.00 4.83
N PRO A 214 -0.50 9.29 5.03
CA PRO A 214 -1.68 9.72 5.77
C PRO A 214 -2.99 9.10 5.29
N ASN A 215 -3.13 8.86 3.99
CA ASN A 215 -4.36 8.31 3.42
C ASN A 215 -4.57 6.83 3.70
N LYS A 216 -3.61 6.12 4.31
CA LYS A 216 -3.71 4.69 4.59
C LYS A 216 -3.26 4.30 5.99
N ILE A 217 -2.93 5.28 6.85
CA ILE A 217 -2.37 4.98 8.17
C ILE A 217 -3.35 4.20 9.05
N GLU A 218 -4.66 4.44 8.92
CA GLU A 218 -5.68 3.78 9.73
C GLU A 218 -5.66 2.27 9.51
N PHE A 219 -5.48 1.83 8.26
CA PHE A 219 -5.36 0.42 7.91
C PHE A 219 -4.09 -0.18 8.51
N PHE A 220 -2.99 0.56 8.45
CA PHE A 220 -1.73 0.13 9.05
C PHE A 220 -1.87 -0.06 10.56
N ILE A 221 -2.54 0.88 11.23
CA ILE A 221 -2.82 0.87 12.67
C ILE A 221 -3.71 -0.31 13.04
N VAL A 222 -4.77 -0.59 12.28
CA VAL A 222 -5.59 -1.80 12.44
C VAL A 222 -4.70 -3.04 12.43
N GLY A 223 -3.72 -3.12 11.53
CA GLY A 223 -2.72 -4.18 11.50
C GLY A 223 -1.91 -4.31 12.80
N ILE A 224 -1.42 -3.19 13.34
CA ILE A 224 -0.69 -3.14 14.62
C ILE A 224 -1.57 -3.68 15.75
N PHE A 225 -2.81 -3.18 15.88
CA PHE A 225 -3.73 -3.64 16.93
C PHE A 225 -4.08 -5.12 16.78
N SER A 226 -4.29 -5.58 15.55
CA SER A 226 -4.54 -6.98 15.26
C SER A 226 -3.39 -7.87 15.75
N TYR A 227 -2.14 -7.40 15.64
CA TYR A 227 -0.98 -8.09 16.20
C TYR A 227 -0.99 -8.11 17.73
N LEU A 228 -1.29 -6.99 18.39
CA LEU A 228 -1.33 -6.92 19.86
C LEU A 228 -2.40 -7.85 20.45
N ILE A 229 -3.57 -7.92 19.80
CA ILE A 229 -4.64 -8.86 20.16
C ILE A 229 -4.15 -10.30 19.94
N TYR A 230 -3.59 -10.59 18.78
CA TYR A 230 -3.02 -11.90 18.48
C TYR A 230 -2.00 -12.32 19.54
N GLU A 231 -1.06 -11.45 19.91
CA GLU A 231 -0.03 -11.77 20.89
C GLU A 231 -0.60 -12.03 22.29
N LYS A 232 -1.60 -11.26 22.70
CA LYS A 232 -2.30 -11.44 23.99
C LYS A 232 -3.04 -12.76 24.06
N PHE A 233 -3.66 -13.20 22.96
CA PHE A 233 -4.53 -14.36 22.92
C PHE A 233 -3.91 -15.59 22.25
N LYS A 234 -2.66 -15.56 21.78
CA LYS A 234 -2.01 -16.67 21.03
C LYS A 234 -2.02 -18.02 21.73
N ASN A 235 -2.14 -18.04 23.07
CA ASN A 235 -2.22 -19.25 23.89
C ASN A 235 -3.65 -19.75 24.13
N THR A 236 -4.65 -19.11 23.51
CA THR A 236 -6.06 -19.53 23.54
C THR A 236 -6.50 -19.95 22.14
N ALA A 237 -7.38 -20.94 22.03
CA ALA A 237 -7.84 -21.51 20.75
C ALA A 237 -8.55 -20.50 19.79
N ILE A 238 -8.77 -19.26 20.24
CA ILE A 238 -9.64 -18.25 19.60
C ILE A 238 -8.82 -17.14 18.90
N ALA A 239 -7.48 -17.12 19.02
CA ALA A 239 -6.63 -16.03 18.51
C ALA A 239 -6.79 -15.77 17.00
N LEU A 240 -6.93 -16.83 16.19
CA LEU A 240 -7.11 -16.72 14.74
C LEU A 240 -8.50 -16.18 14.37
N HIS A 241 -9.52 -16.52 15.16
CA HIS A 241 -10.90 -16.07 14.93
C HIS A 241 -11.04 -14.56 15.20
N TYR A 242 -10.42 -14.02 16.25
CA TYR A 242 -10.44 -12.58 16.51
C TYR A 242 -9.71 -11.77 15.44
N PHE A 243 -8.60 -12.29 14.90
CA PHE A 243 -7.90 -11.65 13.78
C PHE A 243 -8.80 -11.53 12.54
N ILE A 244 -9.55 -12.59 12.21
CA ILE A 244 -10.49 -12.59 11.10
C ILE A 244 -11.65 -11.61 11.38
N ILE A 245 -12.22 -11.61 12.58
CA ILE A 245 -13.33 -10.71 12.97
C ILE A 245 -12.93 -9.23 12.87
N VAL A 246 -11.74 -8.85 13.36
CA VAL A 246 -11.27 -7.45 13.30
C VAL A 246 -11.09 -7.00 11.86
N ILE A 247 -10.58 -7.88 10.98
CA ILE A 247 -10.51 -7.59 9.54
C ILE A 247 -11.92 -7.45 8.97
N SER A 248 -12.85 -8.37 9.28
CA SER A 248 -14.23 -8.32 8.77
C SER A 248 -14.99 -7.05 9.17
N VAL A 249 -14.78 -6.52 10.38
CA VAL A 249 -15.45 -5.30 10.87
C VAL A 249 -14.91 -4.03 10.19
N VAL A 250 -13.65 -4.03 9.73
CA VAL A 250 -13.06 -2.88 9.03
C VAL A 250 -13.53 -2.76 7.57
N PHE A 251 -14.12 -3.82 7.02
CA PHE A 251 -14.66 -3.85 5.65
C PHE A 251 -16.21 -3.80 5.59
N LEU A 252 -16.88 -3.57 6.73
CA LEU A 252 -18.31 -3.26 6.83
C LEU A 252 -18.51 -1.74 6.94
#